data_AF-A0A9C7RKG4-F1
#
_entry.id   AF-A0A9C7RKG4-F1
#
_cell.length_a   1.000
_cell.length_b   1.000
_cell.length_c   1.000
_cell.angle_alpha   90.00
_cell.angle_beta   90.00
_cell.angle_gamma   90.00
#
_symmetry.space_group_name_H-M   'P 1'
#
loop_
_entity.id
_entity.type
_entity.pdbx_description
1 polymer ?
#
loop_
_entity_poly.entity_id
_entity_poly.type
_entity_poly.pdbx_seq_one_letter_code
_entity_poly.pdbx_strand_id
1 'polypeptide(L)'
;AVGTRHYSGTGGQLDTHRGAVMSRGGKGIIALRSTAKNGTVSTIVPLLPEGSPVTVPRQDVDYVVTEYGVAHLRGKTVRERVLELINIAHPDFRGFLKKEARKIGYL
;
A
#
# COMPACT_ATOMS: atom_id res chain seq x y z
N ALA A 1 -9.40 5.43 8.10
CA ALA A 1 -9.27 6.83 8.54
C ALA A 1 -8.19 7.54 7.73
N VAL A 2 -8.20 8.86 7.68
CA VAL A 2 -7.15 9.67 7.02
C VAL A 2 -6.53 10.57 8.09
N GLY A 3 -5.36 10.19 8.58
CA GLY A 3 -4.83 10.73 9.84
C GLY A 3 -5.80 10.46 10.98
N THR A 4 -6.03 11.47 11.81
CA THR A 4 -6.98 11.41 12.94
C THR A 4 -8.45 11.44 12.53
N ARG A 5 -8.77 11.75 11.26
CA ARG A 5 -10.16 11.79 10.80
C ARG A 5 -10.67 10.39 10.48
N HIS A 6 -11.59 9.89 11.30
CA HIS A 6 -12.31 8.64 11.03
C HIS A 6 -13.14 8.79 9.73
N TYR A 7 -13.08 7.77 8.87
CA TYR A 7 -13.78 7.75 7.58
C TYR A 7 -14.63 6.47 7.44
N SER A 8 -14.07 5.35 7.90
CA SER A 8 -14.69 4.04 7.98
C SER A 8 -13.99 3.21 9.06
N GLY A 9 -14.60 2.09 9.46
CA GLY A 9 -14.00 1.08 10.34
C GLY A 9 -13.16 0.03 9.61
N THR A 10 -12.56 -0.89 10.36
CA THR A 10 -11.74 -2.01 9.82
C THR A 10 -12.57 -3.03 9.05
N GLY A 11 -13.80 -3.30 9.48
CA GLY A 11 -14.65 -4.35 8.93
C GLY A 11 -13.96 -5.72 8.94
N GLY A 12 -14.34 -6.60 8.01
CA GLY A 12 -13.75 -7.94 7.83
C GLY A 12 -12.61 -8.01 6.81
N GLN A 13 -12.02 -6.87 6.43
CA GLN A 13 -10.99 -6.83 5.38
C GLN A 13 -9.76 -7.67 5.76
N LEU A 14 -9.26 -7.52 7.00
CA LEU A 14 -8.09 -8.27 7.48
C LEU A 14 -8.38 -9.78 7.52
N ASP A 15 -9.54 -10.18 8.02
CA ASP A 15 -9.92 -11.58 8.15
C ASP A 15 -10.07 -12.25 6.79
N THR A 16 -10.73 -11.57 5.85
CA THR A 16 -10.89 -12.03 4.46
C THR A 16 -9.52 -12.15 3.78
N HIS A 17 -8.64 -11.17 3.97
CA HIS A 17 -7.31 -11.17 3.38
C HIS A 17 -6.46 -12.33 3.91
N ARG A 18 -6.47 -12.57 5.23
CA ARG A 18 -5.78 -13.72 5.84
C ARG A 18 -6.36 -15.05 5.35
N GLY A 19 -7.68 -15.18 5.32
CA GLY A 19 -8.36 -16.37 4.80
C GLY A 19 -7.99 -16.67 3.34
N ALA A 20 -7.91 -15.63 2.51
CA ALA A 20 -7.49 -15.77 1.12
C ALA A 20 -6.04 -16.27 1.00
N VAL A 21 -5.12 -15.73 1.80
CA VAL A 21 -3.71 -16.16 1.81
C VAL A 21 -3.52 -17.59 2.33
N MET A 22 -4.35 -18.03 3.28
CA MET A 22 -4.32 -19.39 3.83
C MET A 22 -4.93 -20.43 2.88
N SER A 23 -5.80 -20.00 1.97
CA SER A 23 -6.43 -20.88 0.99
C SER A 23 -5.43 -21.36 -0.07
N ARG A 24 -5.54 -22.62 -0.51
CA ARG A 24 -4.66 -23.19 -1.53
C ARG A 24 -4.82 -22.43 -2.85
N GLY A 25 -3.78 -21.70 -3.25
CA GLY A 25 -3.78 -20.88 -4.47
C GLY A 25 -4.55 -19.56 -4.35
N GLY A 26 -5.07 -19.24 -3.16
CA GLY A 26 -5.74 -17.98 -2.88
C GLY A 26 -4.77 -16.81 -2.86
N LYS A 27 -5.31 -15.60 -3.06
CA LYS A 27 -4.55 -14.35 -3.14
C LYS A 27 -5.30 -13.26 -2.38
N GLY A 28 -4.61 -12.59 -1.47
CA GLY A 28 -5.14 -11.39 -0.82
C GLY A 28 -4.83 -10.17 -1.66
N ILE A 29 -5.85 -9.50 -2.20
CA ILE A 29 -5.67 -8.36 -3.12
C ILE A 29 -6.24 -7.09 -2.50
N ILE A 30 -5.39 -6.09 -2.32
CA ILE A 30 -5.78 -4.72 -1.97
C ILE A 30 -5.72 -3.88 -3.25
N ALA A 31 -6.88 -3.49 -3.77
CA ALA A 31 -6.97 -2.63 -4.96
C ALA A 31 -7.28 -1.19 -4.57
N LEU A 32 -6.57 -0.23 -5.17
CA LEU A 32 -6.78 1.19 -4.98
C LEU A 32 -6.42 1.96 -6.25
N ARG A 33 -7.01 3.14 -6.44
CA ARG A 33 -6.48 4.10 -7.43
C ARG A 33 -5.12 4.60 -6.96
N SER A 34 -4.18 4.82 -7.86
CA SER A 34 -2.85 5.36 -7.53
C SER A 34 -2.90 6.82 -7.05
N THR A 35 -3.98 7.54 -7.37
CA THR A 35 -4.22 8.93 -6.96
C THR A 35 -5.63 9.17 -6.42
N ALA A 36 -5.77 10.29 -5.71
CA ALA A 36 -7.01 10.87 -5.20
C ALA A 36 -7.07 12.37 -5.53
N LYS A 37 -8.22 13.01 -5.23
CA LYS A 37 -8.46 14.44 -5.50
C LYS A 37 -8.07 14.86 -6.93
N ASN A 38 -8.63 14.17 -7.93
CA ASN A 38 -8.39 14.42 -9.35
C ASN A 38 -6.89 14.40 -9.73
N GLY A 39 -6.15 13.40 -9.25
CA GLY A 39 -4.74 13.22 -9.59
C GLY A 39 -3.75 14.02 -8.74
N THR A 40 -4.24 14.93 -7.89
CA THR A 40 -3.36 15.85 -7.13
C THR A 40 -2.71 15.23 -5.89
N VAL A 41 -3.20 14.08 -5.43
CA VAL A 41 -2.67 13.39 -4.24
C VAL A 41 -2.39 11.93 -4.53
N SER A 42 -1.17 11.45 -4.26
CA SER A 42 -0.85 10.02 -4.33
C SER A 42 -1.51 9.24 -3.20
N THR A 43 -2.04 8.05 -3.48
CA THR A 43 -2.53 7.11 -2.46
C THR A 43 -1.43 6.18 -1.93
N ILE A 44 -0.36 6.01 -2.71
CA ILE A 44 0.88 5.38 -2.26
C ILE A 44 1.74 6.47 -1.65
N VAL A 45 2.06 6.34 -0.37
CA VAL A 45 2.75 7.36 0.43
C VAL A 45 3.98 6.75 1.11
N PRO A 46 5.04 7.54 1.37
CA PRO A 46 6.23 7.03 2.06
C PRO A 46 5.92 6.65 3.51
N LEU A 47 5.04 7.40 4.16
CA LEU A 47 4.54 7.19 5.51
C LEU A 47 3.05 7.53 5.53
N LEU A 48 2.27 6.79 6.33
CA LEU A 48 0.87 7.13 6.56
C LEU A 48 0.78 8.47 7.30
N PRO A 49 -0.27 9.29 7.06
CA PRO A 49 -0.50 10.50 7.83
C PRO A 49 -0.52 10.21 9.33
N GLU A 50 0.02 11.11 10.14
CA GLU A 50 0.06 10.95 11.58
C GLU A 50 -1.32 10.65 12.18
N GLY A 51 -1.36 9.70 13.12
CA GLY A 51 -2.60 9.22 13.72
C GLY A 51 -3.42 8.25 12.86
N SER A 52 -2.94 7.87 11.66
CA SER A 52 -3.64 6.88 10.83
C SER A 52 -3.57 5.48 11.44
N PRO A 53 -4.71 4.81 11.69
CA PRO A 53 -4.74 3.39 12.01
C PRO A 53 -4.39 2.54 10.79
N VAL A 54 -3.68 1.44 11.01
CA VAL A 54 -3.32 0.45 9.98
C VAL A 54 -4.36 -0.65 9.93
N THR A 55 -5.07 -0.81 8.81
CA THR A 55 -6.11 -1.84 8.63
C THR A 55 -5.51 -3.22 8.35
N VAL A 56 -4.61 -3.32 7.38
CA VAL A 56 -3.87 -4.57 7.06
C VAL A 56 -2.40 -4.36 7.40
N PRO A 57 -1.88 -4.98 8.47
CA PRO A 57 -0.49 -4.83 8.87
C PRO A 57 0.50 -5.31 7.82
N ARG A 58 1.72 -4.78 7.86
CA ARG A 58 2.75 -5.06 6.85
C ARG A 58 3.07 -6.55 6.67
N GLN A 59 2.95 -7.36 7.73
CA GLN A 59 3.21 -8.80 7.69
C GLN A 59 2.11 -9.60 6.98
N ASP A 60 0.90 -9.04 6.87
CA ASP A 60 -0.26 -9.72 6.29
C ASP A 60 -0.50 -9.36 4.82
N VAL A 61 0.04 -8.22 4.34
CA VAL A 61 -0.19 -7.76 2.96
C VAL A 61 0.41 -8.74 1.94
N ASP A 62 -0.39 -9.10 0.94
CA ASP A 62 -0.04 -10.04 -0.14
C ASP A 62 0.15 -9.30 -1.48
N TYR A 63 -0.94 -8.90 -2.14
CA TYR A 63 -0.91 -8.08 -3.36
C TYR A 63 -1.49 -6.68 -3.15
N VAL A 64 -0.89 -5.69 -3.79
CA VAL A 64 -1.42 -4.34 -3.95
C VAL A 64 -1.54 -4.03 -5.44
N VAL A 65 -2.69 -3.50 -5.86
CA VAL A 65 -3.00 -3.27 -7.29
C VAL A 65 -3.49 -1.86 -7.51
N THR A 66 -2.93 -1.20 -8.53
CA THR A 66 -3.40 0.08 -9.06
C THR A 66 -3.65 -0.03 -10.56
N GLU A 67 -4.09 1.06 -11.19
CA GLU A 67 -4.18 1.18 -12.64
C GLU A 67 -2.82 1.07 -13.37
N TYR A 68 -1.69 1.12 -12.64
CA TYR A 68 -0.34 1.02 -13.18
C TYR A 68 0.29 -0.37 -13.01
N GLY A 69 -0.40 -1.33 -12.39
CA GLY A 69 0.04 -2.72 -12.30
C GLY A 69 -0.13 -3.34 -10.92
N VAL A 70 0.63 -4.41 -10.70
CA VAL A 70 0.53 -5.28 -9.53
C VAL A 70 1.85 -5.31 -8.76
N ALA A 71 1.80 -5.04 -7.47
CA ALA A 71 2.91 -5.22 -6.53
C ALA A 71 2.62 -6.43 -5.64
N HIS A 72 3.37 -7.51 -5.81
CA HIS A 72 3.37 -8.64 -4.88
C HIS A 72 4.38 -8.37 -3.78
N LEU A 73 3.97 -8.37 -2.51
CA LEU A 73 4.79 -7.90 -1.38
C LEU A 73 5.17 -9.00 -0.39
N ARG A 74 4.47 -10.14 -0.41
CA ARG A 74 4.72 -11.23 0.53
C ARG A 74 6.09 -11.86 0.28
N GLY A 75 6.83 -12.08 1.36
CA GLY A 75 8.20 -12.61 1.31
C GLY A 75 9.27 -11.62 0.84
N LYS A 76 8.91 -10.37 0.53
CA LYS A 76 9.87 -9.34 0.09
C LYS A 76 10.43 -8.54 1.26
N THR A 77 11.69 -8.14 1.14
CA THR A 77 12.36 -7.20 2.03
C THR A 77 11.71 -5.81 1.95
N VAL A 78 11.97 -4.95 2.95
CA VAL A 78 11.46 -3.57 2.95
C VAL A 78 11.87 -2.82 1.67
N ARG A 79 13.14 -2.95 1.27
CA ARG A 79 13.68 -2.30 0.05
C ARG A 79 12.93 -2.73 -1.21
N GLU A 80 12.73 -4.04 -1.38
CA GLU A 80 11.98 -4.58 -2.53
C GLU A 80 10.53 -4.12 -2.52
N ARG A 81 9.85 -4.15 -1.36
CA ARG A 81 8.47 -3.68 -1.24
C ARG A 81 8.32 -2.22 -1.62
N VAL A 82 9.27 -1.38 -1.24
CA VAL A 82 9.29 0.04 -1.63
C VAL A 82 9.42 0.19 -3.15
N LEU A 83 10.33 -0.55 -3.79
CA LEU A 83 10.49 -0.50 -5.24
C LEU A 83 9.22 -0.97 -5.97
N GLU A 84 8.60 -2.05 -5.51
CA GLU A 84 7.35 -2.59 -6.05
C GLU A 84 6.20 -1.59 -5.96
N LEU A 85 6.00 -1.00 -4.78
CA LEU A 85 4.95 0.01 -4.58
C LEU A 85 5.19 1.25 -5.43
N ILE A 86 6.44 1.72 -5.55
CA ILE A 86 6.78 2.86 -6.41
C ILE A 86 6.49 2.53 -7.88
N ASN A 87 6.74 1.30 -8.33
CA ASN A 87 6.49 0.89 -9.71
C ASN A 87 5.00 0.90 -10.09
N ILE A 88 4.09 0.71 -9.12
CA ILE A 88 2.64 0.81 -9.31
C ILE A 88 2.05 2.16 -8.88
N ALA A 89 2.88 3.14 -8.49
CA ALA A 89 2.43 4.49 -8.24
C ALA A 89 2.25 5.28 -9.55
N HIS A 90 1.44 6.34 -9.50
CA HIS A 90 1.30 7.29 -10.61
C HIS A 90 2.67 7.86 -11.00
N PRO A 91 3.01 7.95 -12.30
CA PRO A 91 4.32 8.40 -12.79
C PRO A 91 4.82 9.69 -12.13
N ASP A 92 3.94 10.70 -12.02
CA ASP A 92 4.25 12.01 -11.43
C ASP A 92 4.78 11.94 -9.99
N PHE A 93 4.35 10.94 -9.20
CA PHE A 93 4.76 10.81 -7.80
C PHE A 93 5.95 9.87 -7.59
N ARG A 94 6.38 9.10 -8.59
CA ARG A 94 7.48 8.11 -8.43
C ARG A 94 8.80 8.76 -8.03
N GLY A 95 9.11 9.93 -8.58
CA GLY A 95 10.32 10.69 -8.23
C GLY A 95 10.31 11.13 -6.76
N PHE A 96 9.20 11.69 -6.31
CA PHE A 96 8.97 12.06 -4.91
C PHE A 96 9.09 10.86 -3.97
N LEU A 97 8.43 9.75 -4.27
CA LEU A 97 8.46 8.55 -3.44
C LEU A 97 9.87 7.96 -3.31
N LYS A 98 10.65 7.93 -4.40
CA LYS A 98 12.06 7.49 -4.36
C LYS A 98 12.91 8.40 -3.47
N LYS A 99 12.70 9.72 -3.54
CA LYS A 99 13.43 10.69 -2.73
C LYS A 99 13.12 10.52 -1.24
N GLU A 100 11.85 10.43 -0.88
CA GLU A 100 11.45 10.25 0.52
C GLU A 100 11.88 8.90 1.08
N ALA A 101 11.81 7.83 0.28
CA ALA A 101 12.28 6.51 0.69
C ALA A 101 13.78 6.48 1.01
N ARG A 102 14.61 7.22 0.26
CA ARG A 102 16.04 7.39 0.57
C ARG A 102 16.26 8.17 1.87
N LYS A 103 15.50 9.25 2.05
CA LYS A 103 15.57 10.10 3.25
C LYS A 103 15.30 9.32 4.54
N ILE A 104 14.38 8.34 4.51
CA ILE A 104 14.04 7.50 5.66
C ILE A 104 14.85 6.19 5.72
N GLY A 105 15.81 5.98 4.82
CA GLY A 105 16.72 4.81 4.84
C GLY A 105 16.10 3.50 4.32
N TYR A 106 15.02 3.56 3.55
CA TYR A 106 14.40 2.37 2.94
C TYR A 106 14.91 2.07 1.51
N LEU A 107 15.55 3.04 0.86
CA LEU A 107 16.30 2.90 -0.40
C LEU A 107 17.70 3.48 -0.28
#